data_AF-A0A7Y7Y093-F1
#
_entry.id   AF-A0A7Y7Y093-F1
#
_cell.length_a   1.000
_cell.length_b   1.000
_cell.length_c   1.000
_cell.angle_alpha   90.00
_cell.angle_beta   90.00
_cell.angle_gamma   90.00
#
_symmetry.space_group_name_H-M   'P 1'
#
loop_
_entity.id
_entity.type
_entity.pdbx_description
1 polymer ?
#
loop_
_entity_poly.entity_id
_entity_poly.type
_entity_poly.pdbx_seq_one_letter_code
_entity_poly.pdbx_strand_id
1 'polypeptide(L)'
;MIRLFPRALCLALPLLALPALAEVYTYIDNQGNRVFTDQPRKGAQRVPLAPSNRMSANPGSPTPTPASSTAKAKPKPIFHYQMVRILVPDPDATVRSTEGDLIVSVTSEPGLQPGHGYRLLLDGQPTGAPGPSPVFALNNIDRGSHQLAVEILDEQGRIAERTANQPFHMVRMSLSQKRQAQPCQLADYGQRPECPLADKPKEEKSSFLPFL
;
A
#
# COMPACT_ATOMS: atom_id res chain seq x y z
N MET A 1 54.55 -45.69 24.29
CA MET A 1 54.27 -45.41 25.72
C MET A 1 54.98 -44.10 26.07
N ILE A 2 54.26 -42.98 26.19
CA ILE A 2 53.71 -42.38 27.43
C ILE A 2 54.77 -41.61 28.25
N ARG A 3 54.64 -40.26 28.18
CA ARG A 3 54.79 -39.21 29.24
C ARG A 3 56.17 -39.01 29.89
N LEU A 4 56.60 -37.85 30.41
CA LEU A 4 55.95 -36.72 31.10
C LEU A 4 57.01 -35.57 31.28
N PHE A 5 56.62 -34.28 31.14
CA PHE A 5 57.11 -33.00 31.79
C PHE A 5 58.62 -32.75 32.12
N PRO A 6 59.17 -31.50 32.03
CA PRO A 6 58.62 -30.36 32.79
C PRO A 6 58.73 -28.94 32.19
N ARG A 7 57.89 -28.09 32.77
CA ARG A 7 57.90 -26.63 32.77
C ARG A 7 59.17 -26.09 33.45
N ALA A 8 59.85 -25.13 32.85
CA ALA A 8 60.49 -24.00 33.54
C ALA A 8 61.15 -23.08 32.51
N LEU A 9 61.18 -21.78 32.81
CA LEU A 9 62.04 -20.76 32.20
C LEU A 9 61.51 -20.06 30.94
N CYS A 10 60.54 -19.16 31.14
CA CYS A 10 60.40 -17.91 30.37
C CYS A 10 59.45 -16.98 31.12
N LEU A 11 59.85 -16.57 32.34
CA LEU A 11 59.09 -15.65 33.20
C LEU A 11 60.04 -14.66 33.84
N ALA A 12 60.41 -13.60 33.12
CA ALA A 12 61.10 -12.43 33.69
C ALA A 12 61.07 -11.25 32.71
N LEU A 13 59.95 -10.51 32.64
CA LEU A 13 59.95 -9.05 32.45
C LEU A 13 58.51 -8.52 32.65
N PRO A 14 58.26 -7.83 33.77
CA PRO A 14 57.63 -6.52 33.61
C PRO A 14 58.22 -5.51 34.61
N LEU A 15 58.72 -4.37 34.13
CA LEU A 15 59.13 -3.28 35.02
C LEU A 15 58.69 -1.92 34.46
N LEU A 16 57.94 -1.19 35.31
CA LEU A 16 57.66 0.25 35.33
C LEU A 16 56.73 0.84 34.24
N ALA A 17 55.47 1.05 34.62
CA ALA A 17 54.68 2.19 34.16
C ALA A 17 54.27 3.02 35.39
N LEU A 18 54.81 4.23 35.54
CA LEU A 18 54.35 5.20 36.54
C LEU A 18 53.11 5.94 36.00
N PRO A 19 52.06 6.18 36.81
CA PRO A 19 50.97 7.06 36.41
C PRO A 19 51.38 8.53 36.63
N ALA A 20 51.25 9.36 35.60
CA ALA A 20 51.38 10.81 35.71
C ALA A 20 50.09 11.40 36.31
N LEU A 21 50.21 12.18 37.39
CA LEU A 21 49.10 12.95 37.96
C LEU A 21 49.07 14.33 37.32
N ALA A 22 48.02 14.63 36.54
CA ALA A 22 47.76 15.95 35.98
C ALA A 22 46.87 16.75 36.95
N GLU A 23 47.37 17.89 37.44
CA GLU A 23 46.61 18.81 38.30
C GLU A 23 46.12 20.01 37.45
N VAL A 24 44.81 20.28 37.44
CA VAL A 24 44.18 21.35 36.65
C VAL A 24 43.93 22.58 37.55
N TYR A 25 44.38 23.76 37.12
CA TYR A 25 44.22 25.02 37.84
C TYR A 25 43.17 25.92 37.15
N THR A 26 42.46 26.75 37.92
CA THR A 26 41.41 27.64 37.39
C THR A 26 41.54 29.05 37.95
N TYR A 27 41.32 30.06 37.11
CA TYR A 27 41.23 31.46 37.53
C TYR A 27 40.11 32.17 36.77
N ILE A 28 39.67 33.30 37.32
CA ILE A 28 38.67 34.17 36.70
C ILE A 28 39.44 35.34 36.08
N ASP A 29 39.24 35.58 34.80
CA ASP A 29 39.85 36.71 34.11
C ASP A 29 39.12 38.02 34.43
N ASN A 30 39.71 39.14 34.00
CA ASN A 30 39.19 40.48 34.28
C ASN A 30 37.88 40.79 33.54
N GLN A 31 37.39 39.85 32.72
CA GLN A 31 36.11 39.93 31.99
C GLN A 31 35.04 39.02 32.61
N GLY A 32 35.33 38.34 33.73
CA GLY A 32 34.40 37.49 34.46
C GLY A 32 34.29 36.07 33.92
N ASN A 33 35.15 35.66 32.97
CA ASN A 33 35.12 34.32 32.41
C ASN A 33 36.08 33.39 33.17
N ARG A 34 35.62 32.16 33.45
CA ARG A 34 36.40 31.14 34.15
C ARG A 34 37.23 30.35 33.14
N VAL A 35 38.55 30.49 33.23
CA VAL A 35 39.51 29.82 32.35
C VAL A 35 40.26 28.74 33.14
N PHE A 36 40.44 27.57 32.52
CA PHE A 36 41.20 26.44 33.07
C PHE A 36 42.57 26.36 32.40
N THR A 37 43.64 26.18 33.18
CA THR A 37 45.01 26.12 32.68
C THR A 37 45.83 25.07 33.44
N ASP A 38 46.71 24.39 32.72
CA ASP A 38 47.61 23.36 33.25
C ASP A 38 49.01 23.92 33.60
N GLN A 39 49.19 25.25 33.58
CA GLN A 39 50.44 25.91 33.94
C GLN A 39 50.26 26.89 35.11
N PRO A 40 51.08 26.80 36.18
CA PRO A 40 50.93 27.65 37.36
C PRO A 40 51.39 29.09 37.09
N ARG A 41 50.49 30.07 37.28
CA ARG A 41 50.81 31.51 37.31
C ARG A 41 50.67 32.08 38.73
N LYS A 42 51.46 33.12 39.04
CA LYS A 42 51.42 33.83 40.34
C LYS A 42 50.01 34.38 40.61
N GLY A 43 49.37 33.93 41.69
CA GLY A 43 48.04 34.36 42.12
C GLY A 43 46.94 33.28 42.06
N ALA A 44 47.24 32.07 41.61
CA ALA A 44 46.26 30.98 41.58
C ALA A 44 45.93 30.46 43.00
N GLN A 45 44.64 30.49 43.36
CA GLN A 45 44.13 29.85 44.58
C GLN A 45 43.85 28.37 44.32
N ARG A 46 44.35 27.50 45.21
CA ARG A 46 44.03 26.07 45.20
C ARG A 46 42.55 25.88 45.53
N VAL A 47 41.81 25.27 44.60
CA VAL A 47 40.44 24.81 44.84
C VAL A 47 40.51 23.37 45.34
N PRO A 48 40.14 23.08 46.61
CA PRO A 48 40.05 21.71 47.08
C PRO A 48 38.90 21.02 46.34
N LEU A 49 39.22 19.98 45.58
CA LEU A 49 38.22 19.11 44.98
C LEU A 49 37.54 18.34 46.14
N ALA A 50 36.22 18.43 46.21
CA ALA A 50 35.45 17.61 47.15
C ALA A 50 35.70 16.12 46.84
N PRO A 51 35.83 15.26 47.86
CA PRO A 51 36.03 13.83 47.64
C PRO A 51 34.84 13.30 46.82
N SER A 52 35.15 12.63 45.71
CA SER A 52 34.15 11.96 44.88
C SER A 52 33.34 10.99 45.74
N ASN A 53 32.01 11.05 45.65
CA ASN A 53 31.12 10.05 46.24
C ASN A 53 31.51 8.66 45.70
N ARG A 54 32.29 7.91 46.47
CA ARG A 54 32.55 6.49 46.23
C ARG A 54 31.46 5.71 46.96
N MET A 55 30.50 5.19 46.21
CA MET A 55 29.60 4.15 46.69
C MET A 55 30.45 2.88 46.95
N SER A 56 30.40 2.34 48.16
CA SER A 56 31.03 1.04 48.45
C SER A 56 30.30 -0.03 47.63
N ALA A 57 31.03 -0.83 46.86
CA ALA A 57 30.48 -1.97 46.14
C ALA A 57 29.94 -2.98 47.17
N ASN A 58 28.61 -3.16 47.18
CA ASN A 58 27.97 -4.23 47.93
C ASN A 58 28.23 -5.55 47.19
N PRO A 59 28.91 -6.55 47.77
CA PRO A 59 29.09 -7.86 47.15
C PRO A 59 27.79 -8.66 47.32
N GLY A 60 26.75 -8.29 46.57
CA GLY A 60 25.43 -8.92 46.66
C GLY A 60 24.40 -8.46 45.64
N SER A 61 24.77 -7.65 44.65
CA SER A 61 23.87 -7.27 43.55
C SER A 61 24.12 -8.20 42.36
N PRO A 62 23.07 -8.79 41.74
CA PRO A 62 23.25 -9.50 40.49
C PRO A 62 23.83 -8.53 39.45
N THR A 63 24.80 -9.02 38.69
CA THR A 63 25.44 -8.34 37.56
C THR A 63 24.38 -7.65 36.70
N PRO A 64 24.48 -6.35 36.41
CA PRO A 64 23.66 -5.76 35.37
C PRO A 64 24.11 -6.40 34.05
N THR A 65 23.30 -7.35 33.58
CA THR A 65 23.32 -7.80 32.18
C THR A 65 23.39 -6.54 31.33
N PRO A 66 24.28 -6.46 30.31
CA PRO A 66 24.25 -5.34 29.40
C PRO A 66 22.82 -5.22 28.91
N ALA A 67 22.16 -4.13 29.27
CA ALA A 67 20.87 -3.81 28.70
C ALA A 67 21.17 -3.66 27.21
N SER A 68 20.88 -4.71 26.45
CA SER A 68 20.65 -4.59 25.02
C SER A 68 19.70 -3.43 24.91
N SER A 69 20.23 -2.27 24.50
CA SER A 69 19.42 -1.17 24.01
C SER A 69 18.61 -1.80 22.91
N THR A 70 17.42 -2.27 23.25
CA THR A 70 16.35 -2.49 22.30
C THR A 70 16.10 -1.08 21.81
N ALA A 71 16.84 -0.67 20.79
CA ALA A 71 16.56 0.51 20.04
C ALA A 71 15.09 0.31 19.66
N LYS A 72 14.19 1.02 20.34
CA LYS A 72 12.77 1.01 20.03
C LYS A 72 12.73 1.26 18.54
N ALA A 73 12.38 0.23 17.78
CA ALA A 73 12.28 0.33 16.34
C ALA A 73 11.37 1.53 16.09
N LYS A 74 11.92 2.58 15.46
CA LYS A 74 11.10 3.72 15.06
C LYS A 74 9.92 3.14 14.27
N PRO A 75 8.67 3.51 14.59
CA PRO A 75 7.52 2.97 13.86
C PRO A 75 7.77 3.17 12.38
N LYS A 76 7.74 2.09 11.60
CA LYS A 76 7.77 2.20 10.14
C LYS A 76 6.57 3.06 9.74
N PRO A 77 6.73 4.00 8.79
CA PRO A 77 5.61 4.77 8.29
C PRO A 77 4.53 3.81 7.77
N ILE A 78 3.29 4.04 8.21
CA ILE A 78 2.13 3.26 7.78
C ILE A 78 1.82 3.66 6.33
N PHE A 79 1.95 2.69 5.42
CA PHE A 79 1.59 2.89 4.03
C PHE A 79 0.06 3.04 3.91
N HIS A 80 -0.38 4.03 3.14
CA HIS A 80 -1.78 4.25 2.82
C HIS A 80 -1.89 4.73 1.38
N TYR A 81 -2.99 4.38 0.72
CA TYR A 81 -3.35 4.99 -0.55
C TYR A 81 -3.90 6.38 -0.27
N GLN A 82 -3.51 7.34 -1.10
CA GLN A 82 -4.02 8.71 -1.03
C GLN A 82 -5.30 8.84 -1.87
N MET A 83 -5.39 8.03 -2.93
CA MET A 83 -6.50 8.08 -3.86
C MET A 83 -6.69 6.73 -4.55
N VAL A 84 -7.95 6.37 -4.77
CA VAL A 84 -8.38 5.40 -5.77
C VAL A 84 -9.58 5.99 -6.50
N ARG A 85 -9.63 5.87 -7.83
CA ARG A 85 -10.73 6.41 -8.65
C ARG A 85 -11.01 5.53 -9.86
N ILE A 86 -12.28 5.49 -10.25
CA ILE A 86 -12.71 4.92 -11.52
C ILE A 86 -12.54 6.01 -12.58
N LEU A 87 -11.80 5.71 -13.64
CA LEU A 87 -11.57 6.60 -14.79
C LEU A 87 -12.59 6.39 -15.90
N VAL A 88 -12.99 5.13 -16.12
CA VAL A 88 -13.98 4.75 -17.13
C VAL A 88 -14.89 3.72 -16.50
N PRO A 89 -16.22 3.83 -16.66
CA PRO A 89 -16.95 4.95 -17.25
C PRO A 89 -16.82 6.24 -16.40
N ASP A 90 -17.24 7.38 -16.94
CA ASP A 90 -17.44 8.61 -16.15
C ASP A 90 -18.64 8.46 -15.19
N PRO A 91 -18.73 9.26 -14.11
CA PRO A 91 -19.92 9.29 -13.26
C PRO A 91 -21.18 9.62 -14.07
N ASP A 92 -22.26 8.88 -13.81
CA ASP A 92 -23.57 8.99 -14.50
C ASP A 92 -23.51 8.75 -16.02
N ALA A 93 -22.43 8.15 -16.53
CA ALA A 93 -22.30 7.88 -17.96
C ALA A 93 -23.35 6.87 -18.45
N THR A 94 -23.85 7.08 -19.68
CA THR A 94 -24.71 6.12 -20.37
C THR A 94 -23.89 5.24 -21.29
N VAL A 95 -23.80 3.96 -20.95
CA VAL A 95 -23.13 2.93 -21.74
C VAL A 95 -24.15 2.19 -22.59
N ARG A 96 -23.93 2.14 -23.91
CA ARG A 96 -24.77 1.41 -24.85
C ARG A 96 -24.07 0.15 -25.30
N SER A 97 -24.60 -1.01 -24.93
CA SER A 97 -24.13 -2.32 -25.40
C SER A 97 -25.34 -3.24 -25.53
N THR A 98 -25.44 -4.00 -26.62
CA THR A 98 -26.55 -4.94 -26.83
C THR A 98 -26.40 -6.17 -25.93
N GLU A 99 -25.16 -6.60 -25.74
CA GLU A 99 -24.73 -7.75 -24.95
C GLU A 99 -24.54 -7.40 -23.47
N GLY A 100 -24.44 -6.11 -23.14
CA GLY A 100 -24.21 -5.64 -21.77
C GLY A 100 -22.74 -5.63 -21.37
N ASP A 101 -21.87 -5.36 -22.34
CA ASP A 101 -20.42 -5.30 -22.14
C ASP A 101 -20.00 -3.93 -21.61
N LEU A 102 -19.06 -3.94 -20.65
CA LEU A 102 -18.53 -2.74 -20.01
C LEU A 102 -17.06 -2.94 -19.66
N ILE A 103 -16.22 -1.98 -20.02
CA ILE A 103 -14.85 -1.88 -19.52
C ILE A 103 -14.81 -0.84 -18.39
N VAL A 104 -14.27 -1.27 -17.25
CA VAL A 104 -14.00 -0.39 -16.12
C VAL A 104 -12.50 -0.20 -15.99
N SER A 105 -12.04 1.05 -15.96
CA SER A 105 -10.63 1.41 -15.78
C SER A 105 -10.46 2.18 -14.48
N VAL A 106 -9.42 1.86 -13.73
CA VAL A 106 -9.18 2.36 -12.38
C VAL A 106 -7.78 2.96 -12.29
N THR A 107 -7.61 3.94 -11.42
CA THR A 107 -6.28 4.45 -11.05
C THR A 107 -6.16 4.55 -9.53
N SER A 108 -4.94 4.46 -9.02
CA SER A 108 -4.61 4.72 -7.62
C SER A 108 -3.31 5.50 -7.48
N GLU A 109 -3.24 6.29 -6.42
CA GLU A 109 -2.03 7.01 -6.03
C GLU A 109 -1.71 6.75 -4.55
N PRO A 110 -0.48 6.33 -4.22
CA PRO A 110 0.52 5.78 -5.15
C PRO A 110 0.00 4.53 -5.89
N GLY A 111 0.69 4.11 -6.95
CA GLY A 111 0.31 2.91 -7.70
C GLY A 111 0.23 1.67 -6.81
N LEU A 112 -0.47 0.65 -7.30
CA LEU A 112 -0.77 -0.57 -6.55
C LEU A 112 0.52 -1.17 -5.96
N GLN A 113 0.51 -1.38 -4.64
CA GLN A 113 1.63 -2.02 -3.95
C GLN A 113 1.76 -3.49 -4.33
N PRO A 114 3.00 -4.04 -4.31
CA PRO A 114 3.21 -5.47 -4.39
C PRO A 114 2.38 -6.22 -3.35
N GLY A 115 1.74 -7.32 -3.75
CA GLY A 115 0.90 -8.15 -2.89
C GLY A 115 -0.52 -7.62 -2.67
N HIS A 116 -0.82 -6.38 -3.07
CA HIS A 116 -2.18 -5.84 -3.05
C HIS A 116 -2.93 -6.19 -4.33
N GLY A 117 -4.26 -6.11 -4.30
CA GLY A 117 -5.11 -6.36 -5.46
C GLY A 117 -6.34 -5.46 -5.51
N TYR A 118 -6.74 -5.05 -6.70
CA TYR A 118 -8.02 -4.40 -6.95
C TYR A 118 -9.14 -5.42 -7.00
N ARG A 119 -10.28 -5.08 -6.40
CA ARG A 119 -11.55 -5.81 -6.51
C ARG A 119 -12.64 -4.85 -6.95
N LEU A 120 -13.24 -5.13 -8.11
CA LEU A 120 -14.40 -4.39 -8.60
C LEU A 120 -15.68 -4.92 -7.95
N LEU A 121 -16.55 -3.99 -7.57
CA LEU A 121 -17.90 -4.23 -7.11
C LEU A 121 -18.90 -3.65 -8.11
N LEU A 122 -19.91 -4.44 -8.47
CA LEU A 122 -21.10 -4.01 -9.20
C LEU A 122 -22.29 -4.14 -8.26
N ASP A 123 -22.99 -3.03 -7.98
CA ASP A 123 -24.11 -2.98 -7.05
C ASP A 123 -23.78 -3.56 -5.66
N GLY A 124 -22.53 -3.34 -5.22
CA GLY A 124 -22.00 -3.83 -3.96
C GLY A 124 -21.54 -5.30 -3.96
N GLN A 125 -21.70 -6.02 -5.07
CA GLN A 125 -21.26 -7.41 -5.21
C GLN A 125 -19.92 -7.51 -5.95
N PRO A 126 -18.95 -8.30 -5.45
CA PRO A 126 -17.71 -8.56 -6.16
C PRO A 126 -17.94 -9.20 -7.52
N THR A 127 -17.31 -8.65 -8.55
CA THR A 127 -17.40 -9.20 -9.92
C THR A 127 -16.36 -10.30 -10.18
N GLY A 128 -15.39 -10.48 -9.27
CA GLY A 128 -14.32 -11.46 -9.40
C GLY A 128 -13.34 -11.45 -8.24
N ALA A 129 -12.30 -12.29 -8.36
CA ALA A 129 -11.21 -12.33 -7.40
C ALA A 129 -10.34 -11.06 -7.49
N PRO A 130 -9.72 -10.62 -6.38
CA PRO A 130 -8.81 -9.48 -6.39
C PRO A 130 -7.60 -9.76 -7.28
N GLY A 131 -7.15 -8.76 -8.05
CA GLY A 131 -6.01 -8.91 -8.95
C GLY A 131 -5.23 -7.62 -9.17
N PRO A 132 -4.03 -7.70 -9.77
CA PRO A 132 -3.19 -6.53 -9.98
C PRO A 132 -3.67 -5.61 -11.12
N SER A 133 -4.58 -6.10 -11.97
CA SER A 133 -5.08 -5.36 -13.13
C SER A 133 -5.97 -4.19 -12.69
N PRO A 134 -5.70 -2.95 -13.13
CA PRO A 134 -6.59 -1.82 -12.93
C PRO A 134 -7.75 -1.78 -13.94
N VAL A 135 -7.80 -2.73 -14.88
CA VAL A 135 -8.83 -2.81 -15.93
C VAL A 135 -9.65 -4.07 -15.75
N PHE A 136 -10.97 -3.92 -15.80
CA PHE A 136 -11.95 -4.99 -15.65
C PHE A 136 -12.88 -5.00 -16.85
N ALA A 137 -13.09 -6.20 -17.40
CA ALA A 137 -14.10 -6.44 -18.42
C ALA A 137 -15.29 -7.14 -17.78
N LEU A 138 -16.46 -6.51 -17.88
CA LEU A 138 -17.73 -7.08 -17.46
C LEU A 138 -18.57 -7.36 -18.69
N ASN A 139 -19.34 -8.43 -18.64
CA ASN A 139 -20.24 -8.84 -19.71
C ASN A 139 -21.60 -9.16 -19.09
N ASN A 140 -22.63 -9.11 -19.92
CA ASN A 140 -24.00 -9.42 -19.52
C ASN A 140 -24.52 -8.58 -18.33
N ILE A 141 -24.15 -7.30 -18.24
CA ILE A 141 -24.78 -6.36 -17.29
C ILE A 141 -26.17 -5.98 -17.78
N ASP A 142 -27.18 -6.15 -16.94
CA ASP A 142 -28.56 -5.83 -17.29
C ASP A 142 -28.75 -4.35 -17.67
N ARG A 143 -29.84 -4.05 -18.38
CA ARG A 143 -30.19 -2.65 -18.67
C ARG A 143 -30.67 -1.97 -17.38
N GLY A 144 -30.35 -0.69 -17.20
CA GLY A 144 -30.78 0.09 -16.05
C GLY A 144 -29.68 0.93 -15.45
N SER A 145 -29.87 1.35 -14.21
CA SER A 145 -28.88 2.12 -13.45
C SER A 145 -28.15 1.19 -12.49
N HIS A 146 -26.84 1.27 -12.47
CA HIS A 146 -25.96 0.43 -11.67
C HIS A 146 -24.93 1.30 -10.96
N GLN A 147 -24.29 0.73 -9.94
CA GLN A 147 -23.29 1.39 -9.12
C GLN A 147 -21.97 0.61 -9.19
N LEU A 148 -20.89 1.29 -9.55
CA LEU A 148 -19.54 0.75 -9.50
C LEU A 148 -18.82 1.22 -8.24
N ALA A 149 -18.06 0.33 -7.63
CA ALA A 149 -17.08 0.71 -6.63
C ALA A 149 -15.85 -0.19 -6.76
N VAL A 150 -14.69 0.30 -6.35
CA VAL A 150 -13.45 -0.47 -6.37
C VAL A 150 -12.83 -0.46 -4.98
N GLU A 151 -12.38 -1.62 -4.55
CA GLU A 151 -11.64 -1.81 -3.31
C GLU A 151 -10.21 -2.21 -3.65
N ILE A 152 -9.24 -1.68 -2.90
CA ILE A 152 -7.88 -2.21 -2.88
C ILE A 152 -7.76 -3.07 -1.63
N LEU A 153 -7.41 -4.34 -1.81
CA LEU A 153 -7.18 -5.29 -0.73
C LEU A 153 -5.69 -5.46 -0.50
N ASP A 154 -5.30 -5.57 0.77
CA ASP A 154 -3.94 -5.94 1.17
C ASP A 154 -3.67 -7.44 1.02
N GLU A 155 -2.43 -7.87 1.30
CA GLU A 155 -2.02 -9.28 1.28
C GLU A 155 -2.83 -10.18 2.23
N GLN A 156 -3.47 -9.59 3.25
CA GLN A 156 -4.31 -10.30 4.22
C GLN A 156 -5.81 -10.25 3.84
N GLY A 157 -6.16 -9.67 2.69
CA GLY A 157 -7.53 -9.54 2.21
C GLY A 157 -8.34 -8.44 2.90
N ARG A 158 -7.71 -7.54 3.65
CA ARG A 158 -8.36 -6.40 4.29
C ARG A 158 -8.47 -5.24 3.31
N ILE A 159 -9.54 -4.46 3.42
CA ILE A 159 -9.75 -3.28 2.58
C ILE A 159 -8.76 -2.20 3.03
N ALA A 160 -7.78 -1.91 2.17
CA ALA A 160 -6.81 -0.84 2.35
C ALA A 160 -7.39 0.51 1.91
N GLU A 161 -8.21 0.53 0.86
CA GLU A 161 -8.84 1.74 0.34
C GLU A 161 -10.08 1.38 -0.50
N ARG A 162 -11.05 2.30 -0.62
CA ARG A 162 -12.28 2.06 -1.38
C ARG A 162 -12.82 3.34 -2.03
N THR A 163 -13.24 3.25 -3.29
CA THR A 163 -13.92 4.36 -3.96
C THR A 163 -15.34 4.59 -3.41
N ALA A 164 -15.85 5.82 -3.55
CA ALA A 164 -17.29 6.03 -3.48
C ALA A 164 -18.03 5.23 -4.56
N ASN A 165 -19.32 5.02 -4.37
CA ASN A 165 -20.17 4.41 -5.39
C ASN A 165 -20.34 5.40 -6.55
N GLN A 166 -20.00 4.96 -7.75
CA GLN A 166 -20.12 5.73 -8.97
C GLN A 166 -21.25 5.18 -9.84
N PRO A 167 -22.32 5.95 -10.06
CA PRO A 167 -23.44 5.53 -10.90
C PRO A 167 -23.02 5.44 -12.37
N PHE A 168 -23.63 4.51 -13.10
CA PHE A 168 -23.69 4.50 -14.56
C PHE A 168 -25.01 3.89 -15.05
N HIS A 169 -25.34 4.13 -16.31
CA HIS A 169 -26.58 3.66 -16.92
C HIS A 169 -26.28 2.75 -18.12
N MET A 170 -26.74 1.50 -18.05
CA MET A 170 -26.65 0.52 -19.13
C MET A 170 -27.90 0.57 -20.01
N VAL A 171 -27.70 0.73 -21.30
CA VAL A 171 -28.77 0.73 -22.31
C VAL A 171 -28.51 -0.41 -23.30
N ARG A 172 -29.40 -1.41 -23.29
CA ARG A 172 -29.43 -2.49 -24.28
C ARG A 172 -30.44 -2.21 -25.37
N MET A 173 -30.11 -2.54 -26.63
CA MET A 173 -31.07 -2.47 -27.73
C MET A 173 -32.18 -3.52 -27.56
N SER A 174 -33.43 -3.07 -27.61
CA SER A 174 -34.59 -3.97 -27.63
C SER A 174 -34.77 -4.64 -28.99
N LEU A 175 -35.50 -5.77 -29.03
CA LEU A 175 -35.86 -6.44 -30.28
C LEU A 175 -36.69 -5.52 -31.20
N SER A 176 -37.56 -4.68 -30.64
CA SER A 176 -38.33 -3.71 -31.41
C SER A 176 -37.46 -2.63 -32.04
N GLN A 177 -36.47 -2.11 -31.31
CA GLN A 177 -35.49 -1.17 -31.87
C GLN A 177 -34.62 -1.83 -32.96
N LYS A 178 -34.22 -3.10 -32.79
CA LYS A 178 -33.54 -3.86 -33.84
C LYS A 178 -34.41 -4.00 -35.09
N ARG A 179 -35.71 -4.30 -34.93
CA ARG A 179 -36.68 -4.37 -36.04
C ARG A 179 -36.87 -3.01 -36.73
N GLN A 180 -36.88 -1.91 -35.98
CA GLN A 180 -36.96 -0.55 -36.56
C GLN A 180 -35.72 -0.20 -37.38
N ALA A 181 -34.52 -0.55 -36.90
CA ALA A 181 -33.27 -0.31 -37.59
C ALA A 181 -33.11 -1.19 -38.84
N GLN A 182 -33.53 -2.46 -38.76
CA GLN A 182 -33.51 -3.41 -39.87
C GLN A 182 -34.87 -4.12 -39.99
N PRO A 183 -35.81 -3.54 -40.75
CA PRO A 183 -37.15 -4.09 -40.94
C PRO A 183 -37.13 -5.54 -41.43
N CYS A 184 -38.05 -6.36 -40.90
CA CYS A 184 -38.18 -7.77 -41.27
C CYS A 184 -38.69 -7.93 -42.71
N GLN A 185 -37.96 -8.67 -43.53
CA GLN A 185 -38.45 -9.14 -44.83
C GLN A 185 -39.21 -10.47 -44.69
N LEU A 186 -39.98 -10.88 -45.71
CA LEU A 186 -40.76 -12.12 -45.70
C LEU A 186 -39.93 -13.38 -45.39
N ALA A 187 -38.65 -13.38 -45.77
CA ALA A 187 -37.71 -14.47 -45.51
C ALA A 187 -37.13 -14.47 -44.09
N ASP A 188 -37.13 -13.32 -43.41
CA ASP A 188 -36.51 -13.15 -42.09
C ASP A 188 -37.37 -13.72 -40.95
N TYR A 189 -38.68 -13.85 -41.20
CA TYR A 189 -39.63 -14.35 -40.21
C TYR A 189 -39.30 -15.80 -39.83
N GLY A 190 -39.07 -16.04 -38.54
CA GLY A 190 -38.66 -17.33 -37.99
C GLY A 190 -37.15 -17.59 -37.98
N GLN A 191 -36.35 -16.72 -38.59
CA GLN A 191 -34.89 -16.81 -38.55
C GLN A 191 -34.29 -15.85 -37.53
N ARG A 192 -34.80 -14.61 -37.51
CA ARG A 192 -34.35 -13.55 -36.60
C ARG A 192 -35.26 -13.50 -35.36
N PRO A 193 -34.72 -13.41 -34.13
CA PRO A 193 -35.53 -13.34 -32.91
C PRO A 193 -36.44 -12.10 -32.88
N GLU A 194 -36.04 -11.02 -33.54
CA GLU A 194 -36.86 -9.82 -33.74
C GLU A 194 -37.97 -9.99 -34.79
N CYS A 195 -38.02 -11.09 -35.55
CA CYS A 195 -39.02 -11.39 -36.59
C CYS A 195 -39.71 -12.74 -36.30
N PRO A 196 -40.64 -12.83 -35.34
CA PRO A 196 -41.32 -14.07 -35.01
C PRO A 196 -42.30 -14.49 -36.12
N LEU A 197 -42.43 -15.79 -36.38
CA LEU A 197 -43.31 -16.33 -37.43
C LEU A 197 -44.77 -15.89 -37.30
N ALA A 198 -45.24 -15.65 -36.07
CA ALA A 198 -46.61 -15.19 -35.80
C ALA A 198 -46.92 -13.81 -36.41
N ASP A 199 -45.91 -12.95 -36.59
CA ASP A 199 -46.05 -11.61 -37.16
C ASP A 199 -45.95 -11.60 -38.69
N LYS A 200 -45.70 -12.75 -39.34
CA LYS A 200 -45.48 -12.81 -40.79
C LYS A 200 -46.76 -12.37 -41.53
N PRO A 201 -46.70 -11.33 -42.38
CA PRO A 201 -47.85 -10.89 -43.15
C PRO A 201 -48.30 -12.01 -44.11
N LYS A 202 -49.62 -12.16 -44.26
CA LYS A 202 -50.20 -13.12 -45.19
C LYS A 202 -49.88 -12.66 -46.61
N GLU A 203 -49.34 -13.56 -47.44
CA GLU A 203 -49.10 -13.26 -48.85
C GLU A 203 -50.44 -13.02 -49.54
N GLU A 204 -50.70 -11.78 -49.92
CA GLU A 204 -51.79 -11.47 -50.83
C GLU A 204 -51.39 -12.03 -52.20
N LYS A 205 -52.08 -13.08 -52.64
CA LYS A 205 -51.99 -13.55 -54.02
C LYS A 205 -52.38 -12.38 -54.90
N SER A 206 -51.41 -11.79 -55.59
CA SER A 206 -51.68 -10.78 -56.59
C SER A 206 -52.68 -11.36 -57.59
N SER A 207 -53.90 -10.81 -57.56
CA SER A 207 -54.89 -11.08 -58.59
C SER A 207 -54.35 -10.42 -59.85
N PHE A 208 -53.60 -11.18 -60.64
CA PHE A 208 -53.29 -10.84 -62.03
C PHE A 208 -54.62 -10.86 -62.78
N LEU A 209 -55.35 -9.75 -62.73
CA LEU A 209 -56.39 -9.47 -63.71
C LEU A 209 -55.65 -9.11 -65.00
N PRO A 210 -55.72 -9.92 -66.06
CA PRO A 210 -55.21 -9.49 -67.35
C PRO A 210 -56.10 -8.30 -67.75
N PHE A 211 -55.48 -7.12 -67.90
CA PHE A 211 -56.15 -5.98 -68.50
C PHE A 211 -56.56 -6.40 -69.92
N LEU A 212 -57.88 -6.44 -70.15
CA LEU A 212 -58.51 -6.69 -71.46
C LEU A 212 -58.14 -5.60 -72.47
#